data_AF-A0A2V2U184-F1
#
_entry.id   AF-A0A2V2U184-F1
#
_cell.length_a   1.000
_cell.length_b   1.000
_cell.length_c   1.000
_cell.angle_alpha   90.00
_cell.angle_beta   90.00
_cell.angle_gamma   90.00
#
_symmetry.space_group_name_H-M   'P 1'
#
loop_
_entity.id
_entity.type
_entity.pdbx_description
1 polymer ?
#
loop_
_entity_poly.entity_id
_entity_poly.type
_entity_poly.pdbx_seq_one_letter_code
_entity_poly.pdbx_strand_id
1 'polypeptide(L)'
;MKGAKYGAFAGLIATWSISSAIAASELALGLQIGTFYSIIGISLGLNNVIIAAPLGFGFHLLVGTALGAVLGTVGIRWKKIRMLNPYKSVLVGIGTGLAIWLVLFLPTTVLFIQPFIQHVVVILAVSSQKMILSQQLSQSIVNISLAAIVFHMLWGAIFGFIMSSLLRIRVFKIKQHYVDIINIDPKIRLVTICDANGQIMYSRHREGVKNLLTNEESKKSLELAMTSWKIRSELADKIGKGRYVLAEYEKIKRITMPFGDNLLLYVTTEVAADHSNIYDRIRKLESGLKYSNSLL
;
A
#
# COMPACT_ATOMS: atom_id res chain seq x y z
N MET A 1 7.43 5.43 1.41
CA MET A 1 7.48 4.75 0.09
C MET A 1 6.64 3.47 -0.03
N LYS A 2 6.63 2.51 0.91
CA LYS A 2 5.83 1.26 0.73
C LYS A 2 4.31 1.41 0.87
N GLY A 3 3.83 2.44 1.60
CA GLY A 3 2.39 2.74 1.71
C GLY A 3 1.74 3.07 0.38
N ALA A 4 2.40 3.92 -0.41
CA ALA A 4 1.98 4.20 -1.78
C ALA A 4 1.90 2.94 -2.64
N LYS A 5 2.92 2.07 -2.60
CA LYS A 5 2.94 0.84 -3.41
C LYS A 5 1.83 -0.15 -3.05
N TYR A 6 1.68 -0.47 -1.76
CA TYR A 6 0.60 -1.36 -1.32
C TYR A 6 -0.78 -0.75 -1.52
N GLY A 7 -0.88 0.56 -1.24
CA GLY A 7 -2.07 1.34 -1.48
C GLY A 7 -2.51 1.31 -2.93
N ALA A 8 -1.58 1.58 -3.86
CA ALA A 8 -1.84 1.54 -5.30
C ALA A 8 -2.36 0.18 -5.74
N PHE A 9 -1.67 -0.90 -5.33
CA PHE A 9 -2.09 -2.25 -5.65
C PHE A 9 -3.47 -2.59 -5.06
N ALA A 10 -3.72 -2.25 -3.80
CA ALA A 10 -5.03 -2.48 -3.18
C ALA A 10 -6.14 -1.66 -3.82
N GLY A 11 -5.85 -0.41 -4.22
CA GLY A 11 -6.79 0.47 -4.92
C GLY A 11 -7.14 -0.07 -6.30
N LEU A 12 -6.14 -0.54 -7.06
CA LEU A 12 -6.35 -1.21 -8.35
C LEU A 12 -7.27 -2.42 -8.20
N ILE A 13 -6.97 -3.32 -7.26
CA ILE A 13 -7.77 -4.53 -7.02
C ILE A 13 -9.19 -4.16 -6.59
N ALA A 14 -9.34 -3.22 -5.64
CA ALA A 14 -10.65 -2.79 -5.19
C ALA A 14 -11.49 -2.18 -6.32
N THR A 15 -10.89 -1.33 -7.17
CA THR A 15 -11.58 -0.73 -8.31
C THR A 15 -11.94 -1.77 -9.37
N TRP A 16 -11.05 -2.72 -9.64
CA TRP A 16 -11.38 -3.84 -10.53
C TRP A 16 -12.55 -4.66 -10.00
N SER A 17 -12.55 -5.02 -8.70
CA SER A 17 -13.61 -5.80 -8.09
C SER A 17 -14.97 -5.09 -8.14
N ILE A 18 -15.03 -3.78 -7.85
CA ILE A 18 -16.29 -3.03 -7.96
C ILE A 18 -16.71 -2.81 -9.41
N SER A 19 -15.78 -2.84 -10.37
CA SER A 19 -16.12 -2.79 -11.80
C SER A 19 -16.94 -4.00 -12.23
N SER A 20 -16.61 -5.20 -11.71
CA SER A 20 -17.41 -6.40 -11.92
C SER A 20 -18.82 -6.25 -11.32
N ALA A 21 -18.93 -5.67 -10.12
CA ALA A 21 -20.22 -5.43 -9.47
C ALA A 21 -21.08 -4.40 -10.21
N ILE A 22 -20.45 -3.37 -10.79
CA ILE A 22 -21.12 -2.39 -11.65
C ILE A 22 -21.64 -3.09 -12.91
N ALA A 23 -20.81 -3.87 -13.61
CA ALA A 23 -21.23 -4.59 -14.81
C ALA A 23 -22.40 -5.57 -14.54
N ALA A 24 -22.37 -6.27 -13.40
CA ALA A 24 -23.46 -7.14 -12.98
C ALA A 24 -24.75 -6.34 -12.69
N SER A 25 -24.62 -5.15 -12.12
CA SER A 25 -25.75 -4.26 -11.83
C SER A 25 -26.33 -3.67 -13.12
N GLU A 26 -25.48 -3.32 -14.10
CA GLU A 26 -25.91 -2.91 -15.44
C GLU A 26 -26.75 -4.01 -16.10
N LEU A 27 -26.25 -5.25 -16.10
CA LEU A 27 -26.98 -6.40 -16.65
C LEU A 27 -28.33 -6.61 -15.94
N ALA A 28 -28.36 -6.53 -14.61
CA ALA A 28 -29.58 -6.68 -13.82
C ALA A 28 -30.61 -5.57 -14.08
N LEU A 29 -30.15 -4.38 -14.49
CA LEU A 29 -30.99 -3.24 -14.85
C LEU A 29 -31.34 -3.21 -16.36
N GLY A 30 -30.92 -4.22 -17.13
CA GLY A 30 -31.15 -4.27 -18.58
C GLY A 30 -30.31 -3.27 -19.38
N LEU A 31 -29.24 -2.73 -18.79
CA LEU A 31 -28.29 -1.83 -19.44
C LEU A 31 -27.20 -2.62 -20.18
N GLN A 32 -26.63 -1.99 -21.21
CA GLN A 32 -25.45 -2.54 -21.87
C GLN A 32 -24.25 -2.50 -20.91
N ILE A 33 -23.50 -3.59 -20.83
CA ILE A 33 -22.26 -3.63 -20.04
C ILE A 33 -21.31 -2.53 -20.53
N GLY A 34 -20.82 -1.71 -19.60
CA GLY A 34 -19.96 -0.57 -19.88
C GLY A 34 -20.69 0.75 -20.09
N THR A 35 -22.00 0.82 -19.82
CA THR A 35 -22.79 2.07 -19.86
C THR A 35 -22.20 3.12 -18.91
N PHE A 36 -21.92 2.75 -17.66
CA PHE A 36 -21.29 3.61 -16.64
C PHE A 36 -19.93 4.12 -17.12
N TYR A 37 -19.11 3.25 -17.70
CA TYR A 37 -17.80 3.64 -18.19
C TYR A 37 -17.86 4.50 -19.45
N SER A 38 -18.87 4.29 -20.30
CA SER A 38 -19.13 5.16 -21.45
C SER A 38 -19.47 6.57 -20.98
N ILE A 39 -20.29 6.73 -19.92
CA ILE A 39 -20.60 8.05 -19.36
C ILE A 39 -19.32 8.77 -18.91
N ILE A 40 -18.40 8.07 -18.23
CA ILE A 40 -17.10 8.65 -17.85
C ILE A 40 -16.31 9.05 -19.10
N GLY A 41 -16.17 8.15 -20.07
CA GLY A 41 -15.40 8.42 -21.29
C GLY A 41 -15.95 9.58 -22.11
N ILE A 42 -17.27 9.63 -22.30
CA ILE A 42 -17.94 10.72 -23.02
C ILE A 42 -17.77 12.04 -22.25
N SER A 43 -17.84 12.02 -20.91
CA SER A 43 -17.59 13.20 -20.06
C SER A 43 -16.16 13.73 -20.13
N LEU A 44 -15.20 12.91 -20.60
CA LEU A 44 -13.83 13.32 -20.90
C LEU A 44 -13.67 13.85 -22.35
N GLY A 45 -14.78 14.01 -23.09
CA GLY A 45 -14.80 14.53 -24.46
C GLY A 45 -14.75 13.45 -25.56
N LEU A 46 -14.87 12.17 -25.21
CA LEU A 46 -14.86 11.10 -26.21
C LEU A 46 -16.22 11.00 -26.92
N ASN A 47 -16.24 11.20 -28.23
CA ASN A 47 -17.45 11.15 -29.05
C ASN A 47 -17.80 9.75 -29.58
N ASN A 48 -16.89 8.78 -29.46
CA ASN A 48 -17.08 7.41 -29.91
C ASN A 48 -17.39 6.48 -28.73
N VAL A 49 -18.62 5.97 -28.66
CA VAL A 49 -19.10 5.09 -27.56
C VAL A 49 -18.28 3.80 -27.46
N ILE A 50 -17.79 3.26 -28.58
CA ILE A 50 -16.96 2.04 -28.61
C ILE A 50 -15.63 2.27 -27.88
N ILE A 51 -15.07 3.48 -27.98
CA ILE A 51 -13.80 3.85 -27.36
C ILE A 51 -14.03 4.43 -25.95
N ALA A 52 -15.19 5.05 -25.71
CA ALA A 52 -15.52 5.70 -24.46
C ALA A 52 -15.56 4.74 -23.27
N ALA A 53 -16.18 3.56 -23.44
CA ALA A 53 -16.23 2.55 -22.36
C ALA A 53 -14.85 2.05 -21.93
N PRO A 54 -13.98 1.53 -22.83
CA PRO A 54 -12.65 1.08 -22.45
C PRO A 54 -11.77 2.17 -21.82
N LEU A 55 -11.81 3.40 -22.36
CA LEU A 55 -11.03 4.51 -21.81
C LEU A 55 -11.59 5.02 -20.47
N GLY A 56 -12.91 5.06 -20.31
CA GLY A 56 -13.55 5.38 -19.03
C GLY A 56 -13.24 4.35 -17.95
N PHE A 57 -13.21 3.06 -18.30
CA PHE A 57 -12.76 1.99 -17.40
C PHE A 57 -11.29 2.16 -17.01
N GLY A 58 -10.41 2.42 -17.98
CA GLY A 58 -9.00 2.70 -17.74
C GLY A 58 -8.78 3.90 -16.82
N PHE A 59 -9.53 4.99 -17.03
CA PHE A 59 -9.50 6.16 -16.16
C PHE A 59 -9.98 5.83 -14.73
N HIS A 60 -11.04 5.02 -14.59
CA HIS A 60 -11.50 4.60 -13.27
C HIS A 60 -10.44 3.78 -12.52
N LEU A 61 -9.80 2.81 -13.19
CA LEU A 61 -8.69 2.04 -12.62
C LEU A 61 -7.53 2.95 -12.20
N LEU A 62 -7.19 3.96 -13.03
CA LEU A 62 -6.14 4.92 -12.73
C LEU A 62 -6.46 5.76 -11.50
N VAL A 63 -7.67 6.31 -11.41
CA VAL A 63 -8.14 7.08 -10.24
C VAL A 63 -8.16 6.21 -8.98
N GLY A 64 -8.65 4.98 -9.09
CA GLY A 64 -8.65 4.02 -7.99
C GLY A 64 -7.24 3.67 -7.48
N THR A 65 -6.30 3.48 -8.41
CA THR A 65 -4.88 3.23 -8.10
C THR A 65 -4.25 4.45 -7.44
N ALA A 66 -4.49 5.65 -7.96
CA ALA A 66 -3.96 6.89 -7.40
C ALA A 66 -4.51 7.17 -5.99
N LEU A 67 -5.83 7.06 -5.80
CA LEU A 67 -6.47 7.17 -4.49
C LEU A 67 -5.93 6.13 -3.52
N GLY A 68 -5.80 4.88 -3.96
CA GLY A 68 -5.19 3.82 -3.18
C GLY A 68 -3.78 4.19 -2.72
N ALA A 69 -2.94 4.74 -3.60
CA ALA A 69 -1.58 5.16 -3.25
C ALA A 69 -1.55 6.28 -2.19
N VAL A 70 -2.44 7.27 -2.30
CA VAL A 70 -2.59 8.36 -1.32
C VAL A 70 -3.05 7.79 0.02
N LEU A 71 -4.13 7.02 0.03
CA LEU A 71 -4.71 6.44 1.25
C LEU A 71 -3.76 5.45 1.92
N GLY A 72 -3.03 4.64 1.15
CA GLY A 72 -2.01 3.75 1.69
C GLY A 72 -0.83 4.51 2.31
N THR A 73 -0.49 5.67 1.78
CA THR A 73 0.54 6.56 2.34
C THR A 73 0.08 7.19 3.66
N VAL A 74 -1.17 7.67 3.72
CA VAL A 74 -1.78 8.24 4.93
C VAL A 74 -1.99 7.15 5.99
N GLY A 75 -2.56 6.01 5.61
CA GLY A 75 -2.91 4.90 6.49
C GLY A 75 -1.71 4.30 7.22
N ILE A 76 -0.55 4.15 6.55
CA ILE A 76 0.66 3.64 7.23
C ILE A 76 1.18 4.62 8.28
N ARG A 77 0.98 5.93 8.10
CA ARG A 77 1.35 6.94 9.11
C ARG A 77 0.37 6.95 10.29
N TRP A 78 -0.89 6.59 10.06
CA TRP A 78 -1.92 6.58 11.09
C TRP A 78 -1.97 5.24 11.84
N LYS A 79 -1.31 5.17 13.01
CA LYS A 79 -1.26 4.02 13.94
C LYS A 79 -1.31 2.66 13.22
N LYS A 80 -0.18 2.26 12.64
CA LYS A 80 0.11 0.96 11.98
C LYS A 80 -0.55 -0.29 12.62
N ILE A 81 -0.75 -0.27 13.94
CA ILE A 81 -1.41 -1.32 14.72
C ILE A 81 -2.87 -1.56 14.29
N ARG A 82 -3.62 -0.53 13.85
CA ARG A 82 -5.03 -0.69 13.41
C ARG A 82 -5.17 -1.43 12.09
N MET A 83 -4.25 -1.21 11.14
CA MET A 83 -4.31 -1.82 9.81
C MET A 83 -3.89 -3.30 9.81
N LEU A 84 -3.26 -3.82 10.87
CA LEU A 84 -2.92 -5.24 10.96
C LEU A 84 -4.12 -6.13 11.30
N ASN A 85 -5.18 -5.55 11.87
CA ASN A 85 -6.43 -6.27 12.11
C ASN A 85 -7.35 -6.12 10.87
N PRO A 86 -7.67 -7.21 10.16
CA PRO A 86 -8.47 -7.14 8.93
C PRO A 86 -9.86 -6.55 9.18
N TYR A 87 -10.52 -6.93 10.26
CA TYR A 87 -11.86 -6.43 10.59
C TYR A 87 -11.86 -4.91 10.84
N LYS A 88 -10.93 -4.42 11.66
CA LYS A 88 -10.80 -2.96 11.89
C LYS A 88 -10.42 -2.21 10.62
N SER A 89 -9.58 -2.80 9.78
CA SER A 89 -9.17 -2.22 8.50
C SER A 89 -10.33 -2.14 7.51
N VAL A 90 -11.20 -3.16 7.46
CA VAL A 90 -12.44 -3.15 6.67
C VAL A 90 -13.38 -2.03 7.13
N LEU A 91 -13.62 -1.89 8.44
CA LEU A 91 -14.50 -0.83 8.97
C LEU A 91 -13.97 0.58 8.66
N VAL A 92 -12.67 0.81 8.84
CA VAL A 92 -12.02 2.08 8.45
C VAL A 92 -12.11 2.28 6.93
N GLY A 93 -11.95 1.20 6.17
CA GLY A 93 -12.13 1.18 4.73
C GLY A 93 -13.53 1.62 4.30
N ILE A 94 -14.59 1.07 4.89
CA ILE A 94 -15.98 1.45 4.63
C ILE A 94 -16.20 2.95 4.89
N GLY A 95 -15.74 3.44 6.03
CA GLY A 95 -15.83 4.88 6.35
C GLY A 95 -15.04 5.75 5.38
N THR A 96 -13.87 5.29 4.93
CA THR A 96 -13.07 5.95 3.89
C THR A 96 -13.80 5.97 2.54
N GLY A 97 -14.44 4.86 2.17
CA GLY A 97 -15.28 4.75 0.98
C GLY A 97 -16.43 5.76 1.00
N LEU A 98 -17.14 5.88 2.12
CA LEU A 98 -18.18 6.87 2.29
C LEU A 98 -17.65 8.31 2.19
N ALA A 99 -16.46 8.58 2.76
CA ALA A 99 -15.82 9.89 2.63
C ALA A 99 -15.41 10.21 1.19
N ILE A 100 -14.88 9.24 0.44
CA ILE A 100 -14.58 9.38 -1.00
C ILE A 100 -15.86 9.67 -1.78
N TRP A 101 -16.94 8.96 -1.48
CA TRP A 101 -18.23 9.22 -2.10
C TRP A 101 -18.68 10.66 -1.89
N LEU A 102 -18.64 11.13 -0.64
CA LEU A 102 -19.11 12.47 -0.26
C LEU A 102 -18.21 13.60 -0.82
N VAL A 103 -16.89 13.44 -0.76
CA VAL A 103 -15.92 14.52 -1.03
C VAL A 103 -15.43 14.52 -2.48
N LEU A 104 -15.44 13.38 -3.17
CA LEU A 104 -14.93 13.26 -4.53
C LEU A 104 -16.01 12.87 -5.52
N PHE A 105 -16.68 11.74 -5.30
CA PHE A 105 -17.63 11.22 -6.30
C PHE A 105 -18.85 12.12 -6.48
N LEU A 106 -19.51 12.52 -5.39
CA LEU A 106 -20.72 13.33 -5.44
C LEU A 106 -20.43 14.73 -6.04
N PRO A 107 -19.40 15.48 -5.61
CA PRO A 107 -19.03 16.75 -6.25
C PRO A 107 -18.66 16.57 -7.72
N THR A 108 -17.90 15.53 -8.07
CA THR A 108 -17.54 15.27 -9.48
C THR A 108 -18.79 15.03 -10.32
N THR A 109 -19.74 14.26 -9.79
CA THR A 109 -20.97 13.91 -10.50
C THR A 109 -21.86 15.14 -10.71
N VAL A 110 -22.08 15.95 -9.67
CA VAL A 110 -22.98 17.12 -9.73
C VAL A 110 -22.34 18.27 -10.51
N LEU A 111 -21.04 18.53 -10.31
CA LEU A 111 -20.38 19.72 -10.89
C LEU A 111 -19.84 19.50 -12.30
N PHE A 112 -19.54 18.26 -12.69
CA PHE A 112 -18.91 17.96 -13.98
C PHE A 112 -19.75 17.02 -14.84
N ILE A 113 -20.09 15.83 -14.33
CA ILE A 113 -20.76 14.80 -15.14
C ILE A 113 -22.18 15.25 -15.53
N GLN A 114 -22.97 15.70 -14.57
CA GLN A 114 -24.35 16.12 -14.79
C GLN A 114 -24.48 17.26 -15.81
N PRO A 115 -23.80 18.43 -15.66
CA PRO A 115 -23.92 19.51 -16.64
C PRO A 115 -23.40 19.10 -18.01
N PHE A 116 -22.35 18.28 -18.08
CA PHE A 116 -21.83 17.79 -19.34
C PHE A 116 -22.82 16.89 -20.08
N ILE A 117 -23.39 15.90 -19.39
CA ILE A 117 -24.39 15.00 -19.97
C ILE A 117 -25.64 15.78 -20.38
N GLN A 118 -26.09 16.75 -19.57
CA GLN A 118 -27.21 17.62 -19.94
C GLN A 118 -26.91 18.42 -21.21
N HIS A 119 -25.70 18.96 -21.36
CA HIS A 119 -25.29 19.68 -22.56
C HIS A 119 -25.33 18.78 -23.82
N VAL A 120 -24.78 17.56 -23.72
CA VAL A 120 -24.83 16.58 -24.82
C VAL A 120 -26.28 16.22 -25.17
N VAL A 121 -27.11 15.97 -24.17
CA VAL A 121 -28.52 15.61 -24.39
C VAL A 121 -29.32 16.78 -24.97
N VAL A 122 -29.07 18.03 -24.57
CA VAL A 122 -29.73 19.19 -25.17
C VAL A 122 -29.38 19.31 -26.66
N ILE A 123 -28.11 19.16 -27.03
CA ILE A 123 -27.69 19.18 -28.45
C ILE A 123 -28.41 18.08 -29.24
N LEU A 124 -28.44 16.86 -28.72
CA LEU A 124 -29.12 15.73 -29.36
C LEU A 124 -30.64 15.88 -29.37
N ALA A 125 -31.24 16.43 -28.31
CA ALA A 125 -32.68 16.66 -28.19
C ALA A 125 -33.16 17.77 -29.15
N VAL A 126 -32.39 18.84 -29.31
CA VAL A 126 -32.63 19.88 -30.33
C VAL A 126 -32.60 19.26 -31.72
N SER A 127 -31.68 18.32 -31.98
CA SER A 127 -31.63 17.60 -33.24
C SER A 127 -32.78 16.59 -33.45
N SER A 128 -33.47 16.17 -32.39
CA SER A 128 -34.48 15.08 -32.42
C SER A 128 -35.90 15.47 -31.95
N GLN A 129 -36.16 16.75 -31.68
CA GLN A 129 -37.47 17.31 -31.29
C GLN A 129 -38.12 16.70 -30.01
N LYS A 130 -37.34 16.16 -29.06
CA LYS A 130 -37.86 15.55 -27.80
C LYS A 130 -37.33 16.23 -26.54
N MET A 131 -38.15 17.10 -25.91
CA MET A 131 -37.76 17.91 -24.74
C MET A 131 -37.96 17.23 -23.37
N ILE A 132 -38.80 16.18 -23.28
CA ILE A 132 -39.13 15.47 -22.02
C ILE A 132 -37.96 14.64 -21.43
N LEU A 133 -36.89 14.44 -22.22
CA LEU A 133 -35.76 13.57 -21.89
C LEU A 133 -34.82 14.12 -20.79
N SER A 134 -34.72 15.44 -20.63
CA SER A 134 -33.71 16.08 -19.75
C SER A 134 -34.03 15.95 -18.26
N GLN A 135 -35.30 16.10 -17.87
CA GLN A 135 -35.74 16.05 -16.47
C GLN A 135 -35.68 14.62 -15.91
N GLN A 136 -36.12 13.64 -16.71
CA GLN A 136 -36.01 12.22 -16.34
C GLN A 136 -34.55 11.80 -16.16
N LEU A 137 -33.66 12.25 -17.04
CA LEU A 137 -32.23 11.99 -16.94
C LEU A 137 -31.59 12.59 -15.68
N SER A 138 -31.96 13.83 -15.33
CA SER A 138 -31.46 14.46 -14.10
C SER A 138 -31.84 13.67 -12.85
N GLN A 139 -33.07 13.17 -12.79
CA GLN A 139 -33.53 12.34 -11.67
C GLN A 139 -32.79 10.99 -11.63
N SER A 140 -32.54 10.37 -12.78
CA SER A 140 -31.74 9.15 -12.87
C SER A 140 -30.31 9.35 -12.37
N ILE A 141 -29.66 10.47 -12.69
CA ILE A 141 -28.29 10.79 -12.22
C ILE A 141 -28.27 10.91 -10.69
N VAL A 142 -29.26 11.54 -10.08
CA VAL A 142 -29.37 11.65 -8.61
C VAL A 142 -29.55 10.26 -7.98
N ASN A 143 -30.44 9.42 -8.53
CA ASN A 143 -30.68 8.07 -8.02
C ASN A 143 -29.43 7.19 -8.13
N ILE A 144 -28.71 7.27 -9.25
CA ILE A 144 -27.43 6.58 -9.46
C ILE A 144 -26.39 7.10 -8.45
N SER A 145 -26.35 8.40 -8.20
CA SER A 145 -25.41 9.00 -7.24
C SER A 145 -25.65 8.50 -5.82
N LEU A 146 -26.92 8.33 -5.42
CA LEU A 146 -27.28 7.74 -4.12
C LEU A 146 -26.98 6.25 -4.06
N ALA A 147 -27.30 5.49 -5.12
CA ALA A 147 -26.97 4.06 -5.19
C ALA A 147 -25.44 3.82 -5.15
N ALA A 148 -24.64 4.78 -5.65
CA ALA A 148 -23.19 4.71 -5.63
C ALA A 148 -22.59 4.66 -4.21
N ILE A 149 -23.31 5.07 -3.16
CA ILE A 149 -22.86 4.96 -1.77
C ILE A 149 -22.44 3.52 -1.46
N VAL A 150 -23.25 2.54 -1.86
CA VAL A 150 -23.00 1.12 -1.58
C VAL A 150 -21.71 0.66 -2.26
N PHE A 151 -21.52 1.01 -3.54
CA PHE A 151 -20.30 0.65 -4.28
C PHE A 151 -19.03 1.26 -3.68
N HIS A 152 -19.11 2.50 -3.18
CA HIS A 152 -17.97 3.14 -2.52
C HIS A 152 -17.67 2.53 -1.15
N MET A 153 -18.70 2.17 -0.38
CA MET A 153 -18.53 1.41 0.86
C MET A 153 -17.89 0.04 0.59
N LEU A 154 -18.34 -0.67 -0.45
CA LEU A 154 -17.76 -1.95 -0.90
C LEU A 154 -16.30 -1.78 -1.35
N TRP A 155 -16.01 -0.77 -2.17
CA TRP A 155 -14.64 -0.43 -2.57
C TRP A 155 -13.75 -0.22 -1.34
N GLY A 156 -14.23 0.55 -0.38
CA GLY A 156 -13.54 0.83 0.87
C GLY A 156 -13.27 -0.43 1.69
N ALA A 157 -14.27 -1.31 1.81
CA ALA A 157 -14.12 -2.60 2.50
C ALA A 157 -13.05 -3.48 1.84
N ILE A 158 -13.09 -3.63 0.51
CA ILE A 158 -12.13 -4.43 -0.26
C ILE A 158 -10.73 -3.84 -0.13
N PHE A 159 -10.59 -2.52 -0.33
CA PHE A 159 -9.32 -1.81 -0.13
C PHE A 159 -8.75 -2.05 1.26
N GLY A 160 -9.56 -1.87 2.31
CA GLY A 160 -9.18 -2.08 3.70
C GLY A 160 -8.71 -3.52 3.98
N PHE A 161 -9.41 -4.51 3.42
CA PHE A 161 -9.04 -5.92 3.55
C PHE A 161 -7.71 -6.24 2.85
N ILE A 162 -7.57 -5.87 1.56
CA ILE A 162 -6.37 -6.13 0.76
C ILE A 162 -5.15 -5.43 1.39
N MET A 163 -5.30 -4.17 1.78
CA MET A 163 -4.24 -3.44 2.49
C MET A 163 -3.79 -4.15 3.77
N SER A 164 -4.74 -4.61 4.58
CA SER A 164 -4.42 -5.34 5.81
C SER A 164 -3.67 -6.63 5.51
N SER A 165 -4.12 -7.39 4.50
CA SER A 165 -3.50 -8.65 4.09
C SER A 165 -2.06 -8.46 3.59
N LEU A 166 -1.81 -7.44 2.75
CA LEU A 166 -0.46 -7.11 2.28
C LEU A 166 0.47 -6.73 3.44
N LEU A 167 -0.02 -5.94 4.40
CA LEU A 167 0.76 -5.55 5.58
C LEU A 167 1.05 -6.75 6.48
N ARG A 168 0.09 -7.66 6.69
CA ARG A 168 0.29 -8.88 7.47
C ARG A 168 1.32 -9.81 6.83
N ILE A 169 1.22 -10.04 5.51
CA ILE A 169 2.20 -10.85 4.76
C ILE A 169 3.60 -10.26 4.93
N ARG A 170 3.74 -8.93 4.83
CA ARG A 170 5.03 -8.26 5.05
C ARG A 170 5.56 -8.47 6.47
N VAL A 171 4.72 -8.28 7.49
CA VAL A 171 5.13 -8.47 8.89
C VAL A 171 5.52 -9.93 9.15
N PHE A 172 4.77 -10.88 8.60
CA PHE A 172 5.08 -12.30 8.68
C PHE A 172 6.44 -12.62 8.04
N LYS A 173 6.70 -12.14 6.82
CA LYS A 173 8.01 -12.32 6.16
C LYS A 173 9.16 -11.73 6.97
N ILE A 174 8.99 -10.52 7.53
CA ILE A 174 10.00 -9.90 8.41
C ILE A 174 10.25 -10.76 9.67
N LYS A 175 9.19 -11.27 10.29
CA LYS A 175 9.30 -12.17 11.45
C LYS A 175 10.03 -13.47 11.09
N GLN A 176 9.77 -14.03 9.92
CA GLN A 176 10.47 -15.24 9.46
C GLN A 176 11.97 -14.99 9.27
N HIS A 177 12.34 -13.87 8.64
CA HIS A 177 13.76 -13.53 8.47
C HIS A 177 14.50 -13.38 9.79
N TYR A 178 13.84 -12.85 10.84
CA TYR A 178 14.43 -12.85 12.17
C TYR A 178 14.79 -14.28 12.62
N VAL A 179 13.87 -15.24 12.46
CA VAL A 179 14.07 -16.64 12.87
C VAL A 179 15.24 -17.26 12.09
N ASP A 180 15.31 -16.98 10.79
CA ASP A 180 16.38 -17.49 9.95
C ASP A 180 17.75 -16.91 10.38
N ILE A 181 17.81 -15.61 10.68
CA ILE A 181 19.05 -14.91 11.07
C ILE A 181 19.51 -15.32 12.46
N ILE A 182 18.62 -15.36 13.46
CA ILE A 182 19.03 -15.71 14.83
C ILE A 182 19.62 -17.11 14.87
N ASN A 183 19.13 -18.04 14.04
CA ASN A 183 19.60 -19.41 13.94
C ASN A 183 20.85 -19.61 13.08
N ILE A 184 21.43 -18.54 12.52
CA ILE A 184 22.72 -18.63 11.81
C ILE A 184 23.80 -19.11 12.76
N ASP A 185 23.98 -18.44 13.90
CA ASP A 185 25.07 -18.77 14.83
C ASP A 185 24.54 -18.75 16.27
N PRO A 186 24.82 -19.78 17.10
CA PRO A 186 24.39 -19.84 18.49
C PRO A 186 24.87 -18.65 19.34
N LYS A 187 25.94 -17.97 18.92
CA LYS A 187 26.53 -16.80 19.58
C LYS A 187 25.81 -15.49 19.23
N ILE A 188 24.77 -15.49 18.38
CA ILE A 188 23.94 -14.31 18.16
C ILE A 188 23.00 -14.12 19.35
N ARG A 189 23.06 -12.94 19.97
CA ARG A 189 22.35 -12.58 21.21
C ARG A 189 21.05 -11.82 20.96
N LEU A 190 21.05 -10.92 19.97
CA LEU A 190 19.92 -10.06 19.61
C LEU A 190 19.91 -9.85 18.11
N VAL A 191 18.71 -9.90 17.52
CA VAL A 191 18.47 -9.42 16.17
C VAL A 191 17.35 -8.39 16.23
N THR A 192 17.64 -7.20 15.72
CA THR A 192 16.69 -6.12 15.54
C THR A 192 16.63 -5.77 14.06
N ILE A 193 15.43 -5.81 13.50
CA ILE A 193 15.14 -5.40 12.13
C ILE A 193 14.44 -4.05 12.20
N CYS A 194 15.07 -3.02 11.63
CA CYS A 194 14.54 -1.67 11.54
C CYS A 194 14.15 -1.33 10.11
N ASP A 195 13.26 -0.36 9.95
CA ASP A 195 13.13 0.32 8.65
C ASP A 195 14.25 1.36 8.44
N ALA A 196 14.29 1.95 7.24
CA ALA A 196 15.29 2.96 6.88
C ALA A 196 15.29 4.23 7.75
N ASN A 197 14.24 4.48 8.56
CA ASN A 197 14.18 5.60 9.50
C ASN A 197 14.63 5.21 10.91
N GLY A 198 15.07 3.96 11.11
CA GLY A 198 15.42 3.43 12.43
C GLY A 198 14.22 3.00 13.27
N GLN A 199 12.99 2.95 12.72
CA GLN A 199 11.85 2.41 13.44
C GLN A 199 11.97 0.89 13.55
N ILE A 200 11.92 0.37 14.78
CA ILE A 200 11.94 -1.07 15.05
C ILE A 200 10.72 -1.74 14.43
N MET A 201 10.95 -2.68 13.49
CA MET A 201 9.92 -3.56 12.92
C MET A 201 9.78 -4.85 13.73
N TYR A 202 10.92 -5.40 14.15
CA TYR A 202 11.01 -6.60 14.96
C TYR A 202 12.29 -6.55 15.79
N SER A 203 12.24 -6.96 17.05
CA SER A 203 13.42 -7.06 17.91
C SER A 203 13.20 -8.19 18.90
N ARG A 204 14.16 -9.10 19.01
CA ARG A 204 14.09 -10.18 20.00
C ARG A 204 15.48 -10.68 20.36
N HIS A 205 15.65 -10.93 21.66
CA HIS A 205 16.83 -11.57 22.21
C HIS A 205 16.72 -13.09 22.11
N ARG A 206 17.86 -13.76 21.96
CA ARG A 206 17.95 -15.21 22.05
C ARG A 206 17.50 -15.66 23.45
N GLU A 207 16.64 -16.67 23.49
CA GLU A 207 16.17 -17.25 24.74
C GLU A 207 17.33 -17.90 25.50
N GLY A 208 17.34 -17.76 26.83
CA GLY A 208 18.42 -18.26 27.69
C GLY A 208 19.70 -17.42 27.70
N VAL A 209 19.81 -16.35 26.90
CA VAL A 209 20.96 -15.44 26.92
C VAL A 209 20.68 -14.24 27.83
N LYS A 210 21.55 -13.99 28.80
CA LYS A 210 21.46 -12.81 29.69
C LYS A 210 21.59 -11.51 28.89
N ASN A 211 20.67 -10.57 29.10
CA ASN A 211 20.76 -9.24 28.51
C ASN A 211 21.80 -8.40 29.24
N LEU A 212 22.69 -7.76 28.48
CA LEU A 212 23.75 -6.89 29.03
C LEU A 212 23.29 -5.44 29.18
N LEU A 213 22.30 -5.04 28.38
CA LEU A 213 21.71 -3.71 28.38
C LEU A 213 20.25 -3.82 28.84
N THR A 214 19.78 -2.83 29.57
CA THR A 214 18.35 -2.61 29.80
C THR A 214 17.63 -2.29 28.48
N ASN A 215 16.30 -2.27 28.51
CA ASN A 215 15.51 -1.92 27.33
C ASN A 215 15.79 -0.49 26.85
N GLU A 216 15.97 0.47 27.78
CA GLU A 216 16.29 1.86 27.45
C GLU A 216 17.68 1.99 26.84
N GLU A 217 18.68 1.35 27.43
CA GLU A 217 20.05 1.34 26.90
C GLU A 217 20.14 0.63 25.55
N SER A 218 19.38 -0.45 25.36
CA SER A 218 19.29 -1.15 24.07
C SER A 218 18.71 -0.25 22.99
N LYS A 219 17.66 0.52 23.33
CA LYS A 219 17.06 1.51 22.41
C LYS A 219 18.05 2.62 22.07
N LYS A 220 18.76 3.17 23.06
CA LYS A 220 19.80 4.19 22.85
C LYS A 220 20.94 3.67 21.97
N SER A 221 21.41 2.45 22.20
CA SER A 221 22.45 1.80 21.40
C SER A 221 22.02 1.60 19.94
N LEU A 222 20.76 1.21 19.72
CA LEU A 222 20.16 1.11 18.40
C LEU A 222 20.07 2.48 17.71
N GLU A 223 19.55 3.50 18.39
CA GLU A 223 19.42 4.86 17.84
C GLU A 223 20.77 5.43 17.40
N LEU A 224 21.83 5.19 18.19
CA LEU A 224 23.21 5.56 17.81
C LEU A 224 23.66 4.84 16.54
N ALA A 225 23.44 3.53 16.44
CA ALA A 225 23.81 2.74 15.26
C ALA A 225 23.05 3.19 14.00
N MET A 226 21.75 3.48 14.12
CA MET A 226 20.91 3.94 13.01
C MET A 226 21.30 5.34 12.53
N THR A 227 21.55 6.26 13.46
CA THR A 227 22.02 7.62 13.15
C THR A 227 23.38 7.57 12.44
N SER A 228 24.30 6.76 12.97
CA SER A 228 25.59 6.48 12.36
C SER A 228 25.47 5.92 10.94
N TRP A 229 24.55 4.98 10.72
CA TRP A 229 24.32 4.40 9.39
C TRP A 229 23.81 5.46 8.40
N LYS A 230 22.88 6.32 8.83
CA LYS A 230 22.33 7.38 8.00
C LYS A 230 23.41 8.36 7.53
N ILE A 231 24.23 8.87 8.45
CA ILE A 231 25.35 9.78 8.13
C ILE A 231 26.30 9.13 7.12
N ARG A 232 26.64 7.85 7.30
CA ARG A 232 27.50 7.12 6.33
C ARG A 232 26.84 6.98 4.96
N SER A 233 25.52 6.82 4.92
CA SER A 233 24.77 6.68 3.67
C SER A 233 24.71 7.98 2.86
N GLU A 234 24.81 9.15 3.51
CA GLU A 234 24.91 10.46 2.84
C GLU A 234 26.24 10.63 2.09
N LEU A 235 27.28 9.87 2.48
CA LEU A 235 28.59 9.88 1.83
C LEU A 235 28.70 8.84 0.70
N ALA A 236 27.65 8.05 0.45
CA ALA A 236 27.70 6.89 -0.44
C ALA A 236 28.05 7.24 -1.89
N ASP A 237 27.75 8.46 -2.35
CA ASP A 237 28.09 8.91 -3.70
C ASP A 237 29.61 9.02 -3.92
N LYS A 238 30.39 9.16 -2.84
CA LYS A 238 31.85 9.26 -2.89
C LYS A 238 32.56 7.96 -2.54
N ILE A 239 32.08 7.24 -1.53
CA ILE A 239 32.76 6.05 -0.98
C ILE A 239 32.04 4.73 -1.26
N GLY A 240 30.96 4.78 -2.04
CA GLY A 240 30.11 3.62 -2.32
C GLY A 240 29.10 3.31 -1.23
N LYS A 241 28.14 2.43 -1.55
CA LYS A 241 27.10 2.00 -0.61
C LYS A 241 27.69 1.12 0.48
N GLY A 242 27.42 1.47 1.75
CA GLY A 242 27.89 0.69 2.91
C GLY A 242 27.44 -0.77 2.87
N ARG A 243 28.38 -1.70 3.05
CA ARG A 243 28.11 -3.14 3.08
C ARG A 243 27.68 -3.63 4.46
N TYR A 244 28.40 -3.22 5.50
CA TYR A 244 28.09 -3.42 6.91
C TYR A 244 29.03 -2.55 7.75
N VAL A 245 28.71 -2.39 9.03
CA VAL A 245 29.56 -1.80 10.06
C VAL A 245 29.70 -2.82 11.19
N LEU A 246 30.92 -3.04 11.64
CA LEU A 246 31.23 -3.82 12.84
C LEU A 246 31.72 -2.88 13.94
N ALA A 247 31.15 -3.00 15.12
CA ALA A 247 31.71 -2.45 16.35
C ALA A 247 32.01 -3.60 17.30
N GLU A 248 33.27 -3.74 17.71
CA GLU A 248 33.71 -4.76 18.65
C GLU A 248 33.93 -4.11 20.02
N TYR A 249 33.25 -4.65 21.02
CA TYR A 249 33.34 -4.27 22.41
C TYR A 249 33.93 -5.43 23.20
N GLU A 250 34.46 -5.17 24.39
CA GLU A 250 35.01 -6.21 25.28
C GLU A 250 34.04 -7.37 25.57
N LYS A 251 32.72 -7.12 25.51
CA LYS A 251 31.69 -8.11 25.85
C LYS A 251 30.82 -8.57 24.68
N ILE A 252 30.78 -7.84 23.57
CA ILE A 252 29.94 -8.16 22.40
C ILE A 252 30.55 -7.66 21.10
N LYS A 253 30.17 -8.27 19.98
CA LYS A 253 30.26 -7.62 18.67
C LYS A 253 28.88 -7.10 18.26
N ARG A 254 28.86 -5.99 17.54
CA ARG A 254 27.65 -5.40 16.94
C ARG A 254 27.84 -5.25 15.44
N ILE A 255 26.93 -5.84 14.68
CA ILE A 255 26.87 -5.75 13.23
C ILE A 255 25.68 -4.89 12.85
N THR A 256 25.88 -3.88 12.00
CA THR A 256 24.81 -3.12 11.36
C THR A 256 24.94 -3.24 9.85
N MET A 257 23.89 -3.66 9.15
CA MET A 257 23.95 -3.91 7.72
C MET A 257 22.59 -3.73 7.04
N PRO A 258 22.55 -3.42 5.73
CA PRO A 258 21.30 -3.40 4.98
C PRO A 258 20.77 -4.83 4.82
N PHE A 259 19.45 -4.96 4.77
CA PHE A 259 18.76 -6.24 4.60
C PHE A 259 17.49 -6.08 3.76
N GLY A 260 17.56 -6.51 2.50
CA GLY A 260 16.52 -6.21 1.51
C GLY A 260 16.45 -4.72 1.17
N ASP A 261 15.39 -4.30 0.49
CA ASP A 261 15.38 -2.99 -0.19
C ASP A 261 15.33 -1.76 0.73
N ASN A 262 14.96 -1.91 2.01
CA ASN A 262 14.65 -0.78 2.91
C ASN A 262 14.63 -1.17 4.40
N LEU A 263 15.34 -2.22 4.77
CA LEU A 263 15.50 -2.60 6.17
C LEU A 263 16.97 -2.53 6.55
N LEU A 264 17.20 -2.27 7.83
CA LEU A 264 18.50 -2.35 8.46
C LEU A 264 18.44 -3.46 9.50
N LEU A 265 19.47 -4.30 9.51
CA LEU A 265 19.73 -5.24 10.58
C LEU A 265 20.67 -4.59 11.59
N TYR A 266 20.32 -4.78 12.84
CA TYR A 266 21.16 -4.54 13.99
C TYR A 266 21.26 -5.88 14.73
N VAL A 267 22.47 -6.43 14.80
CA VAL A 267 22.74 -7.75 15.37
C VAL A 267 23.80 -7.59 16.44
N THR A 268 23.59 -8.17 17.62
CA THR A 268 24.65 -8.32 18.62
C THR A 268 25.00 -9.78 18.81
N THR A 269 26.28 -10.06 19.04
CA THR A 269 26.82 -11.41 19.19
C THR A 269 27.80 -11.46 20.35
N GLU A 270 28.17 -12.66 20.78
CA GLU A 270 29.37 -12.86 21.60
C GLU A 270 30.63 -12.41 20.85
N VAL A 271 31.69 -12.05 21.59
CA VAL A 271 32.98 -11.62 21.02
C VAL A 271 33.63 -12.74 20.19
N ALA A 272 33.50 -14.00 20.63
CA ALA A 272 34.02 -15.16 19.92
C ALA A 272 33.22 -15.56 18.66
N ALA A 273 32.22 -14.77 18.25
CA ALA A 273 31.48 -15.01 17.02
C ALA A 273 32.32 -14.65 15.78
N ASP A 274 32.22 -15.49 14.75
CA ASP A 274 32.76 -15.21 13.42
C ASP A 274 31.80 -14.28 12.67
N HIS A 275 32.05 -12.99 12.79
CA HIS A 275 31.20 -11.96 12.19
C HIS A 275 31.22 -12.01 10.65
N SER A 276 32.30 -12.49 10.03
CA SER A 276 32.41 -12.61 8.58
C SER A 276 31.51 -13.73 8.06
N ASN A 277 31.55 -14.90 8.71
CA ASN A 277 30.64 -16.01 8.38
C ASN A 277 29.16 -15.63 8.62
N ILE A 278 28.86 -14.95 9.74
CA ILE A 278 27.50 -14.45 10.01
C ILE A 278 27.06 -13.49 8.90
N TYR A 279 27.90 -12.51 8.54
CA TYR A 279 27.61 -11.58 7.45
C TYR A 279 27.33 -12.32 6.13
N ASP A 280 28.20 -13.23 5.71
CA ASP A 280 28.05 -13.95 4.45
C ASP A 280 26.78 -14.82 4.41
N ARG A 281 26.42 -15.45 5.53
CA ARG A 281 25.18 -16.24 5.63
C ARG A 281 23.93 -15.36 5.60
N ILE A 282 23.94 -14.20 6.26
CA ILE A 282 22.86 -13.21 6.14
C ILE A 282 22.73 -12.74 4.68
N ARG A 283 23.85 -12.50 3.99
CA ARG A 283 23.84 -12.12 2.57
C ARG A 283 23.26 -13.21 1.68
N LYS A 284 23.58 -14.48 1.94
CA LYS A 284 23.00 -15.62 1.19
C LYS A 284 21.48 -15.71 1.38
N LEU A 285 20.99 -15.54 2.61
CA LEU A 285 19.55 -15.46 2.90
C LEU A 285 18.90 -14.31 2.11
N GLU A 286 19.52 -13.13 2.07
CA GLU A 286 19.00 -12.00 1.30
C GLU A 286 18.99 -12.28 -0.22
N SER A 287 20.05 -12.90 -0.77
CA SER A 287 20.11 -13.22 -2.20
C SER A 287 19.05 -14.25 -2.61
N GLY A 288 18.80 -15.29 -1.78
CA GLY A 288 17.75 -16.27 -2.03
C GLY A 288 16.34 -15.64 -2.06
N LEU A 289 16.15 -14.51 -1.37
CA LEU A 289 14.90 -13.74 -1.36
C LEU A 289 14.76 -12.78 -2.54
N LYS A 290 15.87 -12.36 -3.17
CA LYS A 290 15.85 -11.53 -4.38
C LYS A 290 15.54 -12.36 -5.64
N TYR A 291 16.01 -13.60 -5.72
CA TYR A 291 15.77 -14.49 -6.86
C TYR A 291 14.42 -15.23 -6.83
N SER A 292 13.74 -15.32 -5.67
CA SER A 292 12.40 -15.94 -5.58
C SER A 292 11.23 -15.00 -5.90
N ASN A 293 11.47 -13.70 -6.05
CA ASN A 293 10.44 -12.71 -6.45
C ASN A 293 10.59 -12.26 -7.92
N SER A 294 11.53 -12.81 -8.70
CA SER A 294 11.71 -12.54 -10.13
C SER A 294 11.14 -13.64 -11.04
N LEU A 295 10.48 -14.64 -10.45
CA LEU A 295 9.75 -15.71 -11.14
C LEU A 295 8.33 -15.73 -10.57
N LEU A 296 7.53 -14.75 -10.96
CA LEU A 296 6.05 -14.74 -11.03
C LEU A 296 5.61 -13.39 -11.59
#